data_AF-A0A7C6A4X9-F1
#
_entry.id   AF-A0A7C6A4X9-F1
#
_cell.length_a   1.000
_cell.length_b   1.000
_cell.length_c   1.000
_cell.angle_alpha   90.00
_cell.angle_beta   90.00
_cell.angle_gamma   90.00
#
_symmetry.space_group_name_H-M   'P 1'
#
loop_
_entity.id
_entity.type
_entity.pdbx_description
1 polymer ?
#
loop_
_entity_poly.entity_id
_entity_poly.type
_entity_poly.pdbx_seq_one_letter_code
_entity_poly.pdbx_strand_id
1 'polypeptide(L)'
;MTPLGEILRALIRRAGPLRFSQFMELALYHPDYGYYRRGRDPFGRAGDYFTAEQIQPVYGLLIARIIRRRYQELGRPAEFTVVELGAGRAEMAEAFSAWSYVAVEAGGMLPPRFTGVVFANEFFDALPVEAVVRRA
;
A
#
# COMPACT_ATOMS: atom_id res chain seq x y z
N MET A 1 15.46 -3.48 -23.87
CA MET A 1 15.50 -3.06 -22.44
C MET A 1 14.32 -2.15 -22.17
N THR A 2 13.75 -2.15 -20.97
CA THR A 2 12.68 -1.20 -20.59
C THR A 2 13.29 0.19 -20.31
N PRO A 3 12.53 1.29 -20.42
CA PRO A 3 13.02 2.64 -20.06
C PRO A 3 13.61 2.71 -18.64
N LEU A 4 12.95 2.10 -17.66
CA LEU A 4 13.45 2.00 -16.29
C LEU A 4 14.76 1.19 -16.21
N GLY A 5 14.90 0.13 -17.01
CA GLY A 5 16.12 -0.66 -17.08
C GLY A 5 17.34 0.15 -17.52
N GLU A 6 17.16 1.08 -18.46
CA GLU A 6 18.23 2.00 -18.88
C GLU A 6 18.63 2.97 -17.76
N ILE A 7 17.65 3.50 -17.01
CA ILE A 7 17.89 4.37 -15.85
C ILE A 7 18.71 3.62 -14.79
N LEU A 8 18.27 2.41 -14.42
CA LEU A 8 18.98 1.56 -13.44
C LEU A 8 20.41 1.25 -13.91
N ARG A 9 20.59 0.92 -15.19
CA ARG A 9 21.92 0.67 -15.77
C ARG A 9 22.81 1.91 -15.69
N ALA A 10 22.30 3.09 -16.00
CA ALA A 10 23.04 4.34 -15.92
C ALA A 10 23.44 4.67 -14.46
N LEU A 11 22.53 4.46 -13.50
CA LEU A 11 22.82 4.61 -12.07
C LEU A 11 23.95 3.68 -11.62
N ILE A 12 23.88 2.40 -11.99
CA ILE A 12 24.90 1.41 -11.63
C ILE A 12 26.26 1.75 -12.22
N ARG A 13 26.30 2.19 -13.49
CA ARG A 13 27.55 2.61 -14.15
C ARG A 13 28.19 3.82 -13.47
N ARG A 14 27.38 4.76 -12.97
CA ARG A 14 27.86 6.01 -12.36
C ARG A 14 28.27 5.84 -10.88
N ALA A 15 27.46 5.13 -10.10
CA ALA A 15 27.55 5.13 -8.64
C ALA A 15 27.92 3.76 -8.05
N GLY A 16 28.13 2.74 -8.89
CA GLY A 16 28.38 1.37 -8.45
C GLY A 16 27.09 0.59 -8.17
N PRO A 17 27.19 -0.60 -7.57
CA PRO A 17 26.03 -1.46 -7.30
C PRO A 17 24.96 -0.75 -6.47
N LEU A 18 23.70 -0.98 -6.83
CA LEU A 18 22.55 -0.50 -6.06
C LEU A 18 22.22 -1.46 -4.91
N ARG A 19 21.73 -0.92 -3.81
CA ARG A 19 21.02 -1.70 -2.79
C ARG A 19 19.76 -2.30 -3.38
N PHE A 20 19.33 -3.45 -2.85
CA PHE A 20 18.09 -4.08 -3.32
C PHE A 20 16.88 -3.20 -3.05
N SER A 21 16.90 -2.47 -1.92
CA SER A 21 15.87 -1.48 -1.56
C SER A 21 15.74 -0.39 -2.63
N GLN A 22 16.86 0.15 -3.12
CA GLN A 22 16.87 1.17 -4.17
C GLN A 22 16.34 0.64 -5.50
N PHE A 23 16.66 -0.61 -5.83
CA PHE A 23 16.08 -1.27 -7.00
C PHE A 23 14.57 -1.42 -6.86
N MET A 24 14.08 -1.94 -5.72
CA MET A 24 12.65 -2.10 -5.44
C MET A 24 11.91 -0.76 -5.49
N GLU A 25 12.46 0.28 -4.87
CA GLU A 25 11.90 1.64 -4.88
C GLU A 25 11.64 2.13 -6.31
N LEU A 26 12.63 2.00 -7.19
CA LEU A 26 12.50 2.43 -8.58
C LEU A 26 11.57 1.49 -9.38
N ALA A 27 11.66 0.18 -9.17
CA ALA A 27 10.82 -0.81 -9.85
C ALA A 27 9.33 -0.63 -9.52
N LEU A 28 9.01 -0.33 -8.26
CA LEU A 28 7.64 -0.26 -7.76
C LEU A 28 7.07 1.16 -7.85
N TYR A 29 7.87 2.19 -7.52
CA TYR A 29 7.37 3.54 -7.23
C TYR A 29 7.98 4.65 -8.09
N HIS A 30 8.84 4.34 -9.09
CA HIS A 30 9.33 5.39 -10.00
C HIS A 30 8.16 6.17 -10.61
N PRO A 31 8.17 7.52 -10.60
CA PRO A 31 7.03 8.34 -11.02
C PRO A 31 6.45 7.96 -12.38
N ASP A 32 7.30 7.75 -13.39
CA ASP A 32 6.85 7.43 -14.75
C ASP A 32 6.76 5.93 -15.08
N TYR A 33 7.54 5.09 -14.38
CA TYR A 33 7.81 3.72 -14.83
C TYR A 33 7.58 2.65 -13.76
N GLY A 34 7.33 3.05 -12.53
CA GLY A 34 7.11 2.18 -11.40
C GLY A 34 5.83 1.38 -11.57
N TYR A 35 5.86 0.13 -11.14
CA TYR A 35 4.74 -0.80 -11.26
C TYR A 35 3.41 -0.23 -10.75
N TYR A 36 3.41 0.39 -9.56
CA TYR A 36 2.21 0.98 -8.93
C TYR A 36 1.89 2.42 -9.40
N ARG A 37 2.77 3.04 -10.20
CA ARG A 37 2.59 4.42 -10.70
C ARG A 37 2.12 4.47 -12.15
N ARG A 38 2.30 3.38 -12.91
CA ARG A 38 1.75 3.28 -14.27
C ARG A 38 0.23 3.32 -14.18
N GLY A 39 -0.40 4.08 -15.08
CA GLY A 39 -1.88 4.14 -15.19
C GLY A 39 -2.55 2.84 -15.64
N ARG A 40 -1.84 1.71 -15.62
CA ARG A 40 -2.42 0.37 -15.79
C ARG A 40 -2.87 -0.09 -14.42
N ASP A 41 -4.13 -0.46 -14.34
CA ASP A 41 -4.71 -1.03 -13.15
C ASP A 41 -4.17 -2.46 -12.91
N PRO A 42 -3.41 -2.71 -11.83
CA PRO A 42 -2.78 -4.01 -11.60
C PRO A 42 -3.75 -5.05 -11.03
N PHE A 43 -4.98 -4.67 -10.66
CA PHE A 43 -5.87 -5.55 -9.91
C PHE A 43 -6.91 -6.30 -10.76
N GLY A 44 -7.25 -7.51 -10.32
CA GLY A 44 -8.37 -8.31 -10.82
C GLY A 44 -8.06 -9.14 -12.08
N ARG A 45 -9.10 -9.66 -12.74
CA ARG A 45 -8.99 -10.62 -13.86
C ARG A 45 -8.19 -10.08 -15.07
N ALA A 46 -8.23 -8.76 -15.28
CA ALA A 46 -7.46 -8.08 -16.33
C ALA A 46 -6.14 -7.50 -15.82
N GLY A 47 -5.92 -7.54 -14.50
CA GLY A 47 -4.70 -7.16 -13.81
C GLY A 47 -3.76 -8.35 -13.64
N ASP A 48 -2.78 -8.18 -12.75
CA ASP A 48 -1.72 -9.16 -12.49
C ASP A 48 -2.00 -9.99 -11.22
N TYR A 49 -2.83 -9.50 -10.29
CA TYR A 49 -3.21 -10.22 -9.06
C TYR A 49 -4.57 -9.77 -8.49
N PHE A 50 -5.09 -10.52 -7.51
CA PHE A 50 -6.26 -10.16 -6.71
C PHE A 50 -5.82 -9.96 -5.26
N THR A 51 -6.44 -9.01 -4.56
CA THR A 51 -6.34 -8.90 -3.09
C THR A 51 -7.58 -9.52 -2.43
N ALA A 52 -7.49 -9.84 -1.13
CA ALA A 52 -8.63 -10.41 -0.38
C ALA A 52 -9.92 -9.57 -0.48
N GLU A 53 -9.77 -8.25 -0.58
CA GLU A 53 -10.84 -7.25 -0.67
C GLU A 53 -11.67 -7.38 -1.94
N GLN A 54 -11.07 -7.92 -3.00
CA GLN A 54 -11.68 -8.02 -4.33
C GLN A 54 -12.35 -9.36 -4.60
N ILE A 55 -12.07 -10.38 -3.78
CA ILE A 55 -12.57 -11.74 -4.02
C ILE A 55 -13.99 -11.87 -3.49
N GLN A 56 -14.23 -11.45 -2.24
CA GLN A 56 -15.54 -11.57 -1.60
C GLN A 56 -15.81 -10.42 -0.60
N PRO A 57 -17.05 -9.87 -0.58
CA PRO A 57 -17.44 -8.81 0.37
C PRO A 57 -17.27 -9.16 1.85
N VAL A 58 -17.23 -10.46 2.18
CA VAL A 58 -17.11 -10.95 3.56
C VAL A 58 -15.84 -10.41 4.26
N TYR A 59 -14.75 -10.18 3.51
CA TYR A 59 -13.53 -9.61 4.07
C TYR A 59 -13.80 -8.22 4.65
N GLY A 60 -14.36 -7.31 3.85
CA GLY A 60 -14.75 -5.97 4.28
C GLY A 60 -15.68 -5.97 5.49
N LEU A 61 -16.70 -6.84 5.48
CA LEU A 61 -17.65 -6.97 6.58
C LEU A 61 -16.99 -7.40 7.90
N LEU A 62 -16.04 -8.34 7.84
CA LEU A 62 -15.31 -8.82 9.02
C LEU A 62 -14.37 -7.75 9.58
N ILE A 63 -13.63 -7.04 8.72
CA ILE A 63 -12.75 -5.95 9.15
C ILE A 63 -13.57 -4.81 9.75
N ALA A 64 -14.68 -4.39 9.10
CA ALA A 64 -15.57 -3.36 9.63
C ALA A 64 -16.14 -3.75 11.00
N ARG A 65 -16.44 -5.03 11.24
CA ARG A 65 -16.85 -5.53 12.55
C ARG A 65 -15.74 -5.37 13.60
N ILE A 66 -14.49 -5.66 13.25
CA ILE A 66 -13.33 -5.48 14.15
C ILE A 66 -13.14 -3.99 14.46
N ILE A 67 -13.18 -3.12 13.45
CA ILE A 67 -13.07 -1.66 13.64
C ILE A 67 -14.16 -1.13 14.56
N ARG A 68 -15.41 -1.59 14.37
CA ARG A 68 -16.52 -1.20 15.24
C ARG A 68 -16.32 -1.61 16.69
N ARG A 69 -15.71 -2.78 16.94
CA ARG A 69 -15.32 -3.18 18.29
C ARG A 69 -14.28 -2.23 18.86
N ARG A 70 -13.26 -1.83 18.09
CA ARG A 70 -12.24 -0.85 18.52
C ARG A 70 -12.82 0.52 18.81
N TYR A 71 -13.74 1.00 17.97
CA TYR A 71 -14.50 2.22 18.22
C TYR A 71 -15.25 2.19 19.56
N GLN A 72 -15.87 1.06 19.90
CA GLN A 72 -16.56 0.88 21.19
C GLN A 72 -15.58 0.83 22.36
N GLU A 73 -14.46 0.10 22.23
CA GLU A 73 -13.41 0.00 23.25
C GLU A 73 -12.75 1.35 23.54
N LEU A 74 -12.71 2.26 22.55
CA LEU A 74 -12.25 3.64 22.69
C LEU A 74 -13.29 4.59 23.28
N GLY A 75 -14.42 4.08 23.76
CA GLY A 75 -15.46 4.89 24.41
C GLY A 75 -16.34 5.67 23.43
N ARG A 76 -16.43 5.23 22.16
CA ARG A 76 -17.26 5.85 21.12
C ARG A 76 -16.94 7.35 20.94
N PRO A 77 -15.69 7.70 20.59
CA PRO A 77 -15.31 9.09 20.42
C PRO A 77 -16.16 9.78 19.34
N ALA A 78 -16.43 11.07 19.53
CA ALA A 78 -17.20 11.86 18.56
C ALA A 78 -16.53 11.91 17.17
N GLU A 79 -15.20 11.87 17.16
CA GLU A 79 -14.38 11.76 15.95
C GLU A 79 -13.69 10.40 15.93
N PHE A 80 -13.86 9.67 14.82
CA PHE A 80 -13.19 8.39 14.59
C PHE A 80 -12.83 8.26 13.11
N THR A 81 -11.54 8.10 12.83
CA THR A 81 -11.02 7.99 11.45
C THR A 81 -10.40 6.61 11.21
N VAL A 82 -10.78 6.00 10.10
CA VAL A 82 -10.11 4.82 9.54
C VAL A 82 -9.12 5.33 8.49
N VAL A 83 -7.83 5.16 8.76
CA VAL A 83 -6.76 5.45 7.80
C VAL A 83 -6.35 4.15 7.14
N GLU A 84 -6.50 4.03 5.83
CA GLU A 84 -6.09 2.86 5.06
C GLU A 84 -4.77 3.12 4.33
N LEU A 85 -3.78 2.26 4.55
CA LEU A 85 -2.49 2.30 3.85
C LEU A 85 -2.53 1.42 2.61
N GLY A 86 -2.17 1.99 1.46
CA GLY A 86 -2.15 1.28 0.18
C GLY A 86 -3.54 0.87 -0.29
N ALA A 87 -4.53 1.77 -0.15
CA ALA A 87 -5.93 1.49 -0.48
C ALA A 87 -6.14 1.11 -1.95
N GLY A 88 -5.24 1.51 -2.85
CA GLY A 88 -5.34 1.20 -4.27
C GLY A 88 -6.59 1.83 -4.88
N ARG A 89 -7.63 1.01 -5.13
CA ARG A 89 -8.94 1.48 -5.61
C ARG A 89 -9.92 1.89 -4.50
N ALA A 90 -9.50 1.81 -3.23
CA ALA A 90 -10.34 2.01 -2.06
C ALA A 90 -11.54 1.05 -1.98
N GLU A 91 -11.31 -0.22 -2.28
CA GLU A 91 -12.33 -1.30 -2.27
C GLU A 91 -13.04 -1.40 -0.91
N MET A 92 -12.37 -1.00 0.17
CA MET A 92 -12.89 -1.06 1.54
C MET A 92 -13.73 0.16 1.95
N ALA A 93 -13.80 1.21 1.11
CA ALA A 93 -14.49 2.46 1.44
C ALA A 93 -15.97 2.25 1.82
N GLU A 94 -16.67 1.36 1.10
CA GLU A 94 -18.07 1.04 1.41
C GLU A 94 -18.20 0.37 2.79
N ALA A 95 -17.33 -0.60 3.08
CA ALA A 95 -17.34 -1.31 4.36
C ALA A 95 -17.03 -0.39 5.55
N PHE A 96 -16.31 0.71 5.33
CA PHE A 96 -15.91 1.68 6.36
C PHE A 96 -16.77 2.94 6.38
N SER A 97 -17.84 3.01 5.59
CA SER A 97 -18.74 4.18 5.45
C SER A 97 -19.35 4.71 6.75
N ALA A 98 -19.29 3.95 7.85
CA ALA A 98 -19.72 4.38 9.17
C ALA A 98 -18.79 5.39 9.87
N TRP A 99 -17.58 5.63 9.33
CA TRP A 99 -16.55 6.50 9.93
C TRP A 99 -15.93 7.42 8.88
N SER A 100 -15.17 8.42 9.35
CA SER A 100 -14.28 9.17 8.46
C SER A 100 -13.24 8.22 7.87
N TYR A 101 -13.00 8.29 6.57
CA TYR A 101 -12.10 7.37 5.85
C TYR A 101 -11.04 8.16 5.08
N VAL A 102 -9.77 7.77 5.26
CA VAL A 102 -8.63 8.41 4.60
C VAL A 102 -7.73 7.34 3.99
N ALA A 103 -7.65 7.31 2.67
CA ALA A 103 -6.71 6.47 1.93
C ALA A 103 -5.34 7.16 1.82
N VAL A 104 -4.26 6.44 2.13
CA VAL A 104 -2.87 6.91 2.05
C VAL A 104 -2.04 5.92 1.26
N GLU A 105 -1.59 6.33 0.08
CA GLU A 105 -0.70 5.53 -0.76
C GLU A 105 0.76 5.56 -0.27
N ALA A 106 1.59 4.65 -0.80
CA ALA A 106 3.03 4.63 -0.51
C ALA A 106 3.68 6.00 -0.80
N GLY A 107 4.37 6.55 0.20
CA GLY A 107 4.97 7.90 0.17
C GLY A 107 3.98 9.05 0.42
N GLY A 108 2.70 8.76 0.67
CA GLY A 108 1.69 9.73 1.07
C GLY A 108 1.84 10.20 2.51
N MET A 109 1.18 11.32 2.83
CA MET A 109 1.19 11.89 4.18
C MET A 109 0.03 11.35 5.00
N LEU A 110 0.34 10.86 6.22
CA LEU A 110 -0.67 10.56 7.23
C LEU A 110 -1.33 11.84 7.75
N PRO A 111 -2.59 11.77 8.22
CA PRO A 111 -3.18 12.86 8.99
C PRO A 111 -2.28 13.22 10.17
N PRO A 112 -2.03 14.52 10.44
CA PRO A 112 -1.06 14.93 11.47
C PRO A 112 -1.47 14.43 12.87
N ARG A 113 -2.78 14.34 13.13
CA ARG A 113 -3.39 13.77 14.34
C ARG A 113 -4.75 13.22 13.98
N PHE A 114 -5.12 12.09 14.57
CA PHE A 114 -6.48 11.56 14.52
C PHE A 114 -6.72 10.61 15.71
N THR A 115 -7.99 10.33 16.00
CA THR A 115 -8.41 9.22 16.87
C THR A 115 -9.07 8.18 16.00
N GLY A 116 -8.64 6.92 16.09
CA GLY A 116 -9.22 5.84 15.30
C GLY A 116 -8.26 4.69 15.07
N VAL A 117 -8.28 4.13 13.86
CA VAL A 117 -7.51 2.95 13.49
C VAL A 117 -6.73 3.18 12.20
N VAL A 118 -5.56 2.56 12.11
CA VAL A 118 -4.86 2.35 10.85
C VAL A 118 -5.15 0.93 10.39
N PHE A 119 -5.57 0.79 9.14
CA PHE A 119 -5.79 -0.46 8.46
C PHE A 119 -4.81 -0.57 7.28
N ALA A 120 -4.28 -1.76 7.05
CA ALA A 120 -3.36 -2.02 5.95
C ALA A 120 -3.52 -3.48 5.54
N ASN A 121 -3.88 -3.71 4.29
CA ASN A 121 -3.94 -5.04 3.69
C ASN A 121 -2.90 -5.11 2.58
N GLU A 122 -2.03 -6.13 2.61
CA GLU A 122 -0.99 -6.35 1.58
C GLU A 122 -0.07 -5.14 1.29
N PHE A 123 -0.03 -4.15 2.18
CA PHE A 123 0.79 -2.95 2.01
C PHE A 123 2.27 -3.22 2.31
N PHE A 124 2.56 -3.97 3.37
CA PHE A 124 3.92 -4.14 3.89
C PHE A 124 4.78 -5.08 3.04
N ASP A 125 4.18 -6.02 2.32
CA ASP A 125 4.91 -6.92 1.41
C ASP A 125 5.44 -6.20 0.16
N ALA A 126 4.83 -5.06 -0.19
CA ALA A 126 5.23 -4.21 -1.30
C ALA A 126 6.29 -3.17 -0.92
N LEU A 127 6.74 -3.12 0.34
CA LEU A 127 7.76 -2.15 0.77
C LEU A 127 9.18 -2.59 0.35
N PRO A 128 10.06 -1.64 -0.03
CA PRO A 128 11.44 -1.96 -0.35
C PRO A 128 12.19 -2.59 0.83
N VAL A 129 12.93 -3.66 0.55
CA VAL A 129 13.74 -4.37 1.55
C VAL A 129 15.20 -4.48 1.13
N GLU A 130 16.08 -4.71 2.10
CA GLU A 130 17.47 -5.04 1.84
C GLU A 130 17.65 -6.56 1.68
N ALA A 131 18.37 -6.97 0.64
CA ALA A 131 18.78 -8.36 0.46
C ALA A 131 20.16 -8.58 1.09
N VAL A 132 20.25 -9.54 2.01
CA VAL A 132 21.50 -9.91 2.68
C VAL A 132 21.89 -11.34 2.33
N VAL A 133 23.18 -11.56 2.06
CA VAL A 133 23.73 -12.88 1.78
C VAL A 133 24.78 -13.20 2.83
N ARG A 134 24.57 -14.26 3.60
CA ARG A 134 25.60 -14.78 4.51
C ARG A 134 26.66 -15.50 3.68
N ARG A 135 27.90 -15.03 3.76
CA ARG A 135 29.07 -15.74 3.21
C ARG A 135 29.73 -16.52 4.35
N ALA A 136 29.96 -17.80 4.12
CA ALA A 136 30.73 -18.67 5.00
C ALA A 136 32.23 -18.47 4.77
#